data_AF-A0A525BX41-F1
#
_entry.id   AF-A0A525BX41-F1
#
_cell.length_a   1.000
_cell.length_b   1.000
_cell.length_c   1.000
_cell.angle_alpha   90.00
_cell.angle_beta   90.00
_cell.angle_gamma   90.00
#
_symmetry.space_group_name_H-M   'P 1'
#
loop_
_entity.id
_entity.type
_entity.pdbx_description
1 polymer ?
#
loop_
_entity_poly.entity_id
_entity_poly.type
_entity_poly.pdbx_seq_one_letter_code
_entity_poly.pdbx_strand_id
1 'polypeptide(L)'
;TVLTSFGEEDMRAMGMTQSIEDLVHFRAKRALDLGCDGVVSSGMEAPRLRESLDNKLLIVTPGIRPGANIDTMQADDQKRIVTAKQAISGGADHVVVGRPISKAEDPLAVVAELQDEILTATGE
;
A
#
# COMPACT_ATOMS: atom_id res chain seq x y z
N THR A 1 2.56 -10.89 -1.02
CA THR A 1 1.31 -10.11 -0.95
C THR A 1 0.32 -10.72 0.02
N VAL A 2 -0.48 -9.90 0.67
CA VAL A 2 -1.65 -10.30 1.48
C VAL A 2 -2.71 -9.21 1.36
N LEU A 3 -4.00 -9.55 1.57
CA LEU A 3 -5.06 -8.55 1.58
C LEU A 3 -4.80 -7.51 2.68
N THR A 4 -5.02 -6.22 2.42
CA THR A 4 -4.76 -5.16 3.41
C THR A 4 -5.68 -5.21 4.62
N SER A 5 -6.83 -5.90 4.51
CA SER A 5 -7.76 -6.20 5.60
C SER A 5 -7.33 -7.38 6.49
N PHE A 6 -6.36 -8.18 6.05
CA PHE A 6 -5.91 -9.41 6.71
C PHE A 6 -4.86 -9.13 7.78
N GLY A 7 -5.09 -9.54 9.03
CA GLY A 7 -4.26 -9.27 10.21
C GLY A 7 -3.51 -10.49 10.76
N GLU A 8 -2.71 -10.27 11.83
CA GLU A 8 -1.96 -11.35 12.47
C GLU A 8 -2.88 -12.37 13.15
N GLU A 9 -4.02 -11.91 13.67
CA GLU A 9 -5.02 -12.79 14.29
C GLU A 9 -5.58 -13.80 13.29
N ASP A 10 -5.87 -13.36 12.07
CA ASP A 10 -6.33 -14.23 10.98
C ASP A 10 -5.27 -15.26 10.59
N MET A 11 -3.99 -14.85 10.60
CA MET A 11 -2.85 -15.70 10.32
C MET A 11 -2.65 -16.77 11.41
N ARG A 12 -2.75 -16.37 12.69
CA ARG A 12 -2.70 -17.29 13.84
C ARG A 12 -3.86 -18.27 13.81
N ALA A 13 -5.07 -17.83 13.44
CA ALA A 13 -6.23 -18.71 13.29
C ALA A 13 -6.02 -19.79 12.20
N MET A 14 -5.17 -19.53 11.21
CA MET A 14 -4.76 -20.51 10.18
C MET A 14 -3.52 -21.33 10.56
N GLY A 15 -3.02 -21.21 11.80
CA GLY A 15 -1.85 -21.96 12.28
C GLY A 15 -0.52 -21.44 11.76
N MET A 16 -0.48 -20.23 11.21
CA MET A 16 0.75 -19.58 10.76
C MET A 16 1.38 -18.76 11.91
N THR A 17 2.68 -18.94 12.12
CA THR A 17 3.43 -18.32 13.25
C THR A 17 4.43 -17.24 12.84
N GLN A 18 4.68 -17.09 11.54
CA GLN A 18 5.54 -16.03 10.97
C GLN A 18 4.83 -14.66 11.03
N SER A 19 5.55 -13.56 10.80
CA SER A 19 4.92 -12.23 10.73
C SER A 19 4.19 -12.01 9.39
N ILE A 20 3.27 -11.02 9.34
CA ILE A 20 2.63 -10.62 8.07
C ILE A 20 3.70 -10.21 7.06
N GLU A 21 4.69 -9.46 7.52
CA GLU A 21 5.76 -8.93 6.70
C GLU A 21 6.58 -10.08 6.06
N ASP A 22 6.89 -11.13 6.82
CA ASP A 22 7.58 -12.33 6.32
C ASP A 22 6.75 -13.06 5.27
N LEU A 23 5.44 -13.22 5.50
CA LEU A 23 4.54 -13.84 4.54
C LEU A 23 4.42 -13.02 3.25
N VAL A 24 4.33 -11.69 3.37
CA VAL A 24 4.28 -10.77 2.23
C VAL A 24 5.53 -10.89 1.39
N HIS A 25 6.70 -10.83 2.03
CA HIS A 25 8.01 -10.99 1.39
C HIS A 25 8.16 -12.36 0.71
N PHE A 26 7.84 -13.45 1.42
CA PHE A 26 7.88 -14.80 0.87
C PHE A 26 7.05 -14.93 -0.41
N ARG A 27 5.80 -14.43 -0.39
CA ARG A 27 4.91 -14.47 -1.55
C ARG A 27 5.36 -13.56 -2.68
N ALA A 28 5.93 -12.39 -2.38
CA ALA A 28 6.44 -11.47 -3.40
C ALA A 28 7.65 -12.07 -4.13
N LYS A 29 8.59 -12.68 -3.39
CA LYS A 29 9.71 -13.41 -3.99
C LYS A 29 9.23 -14.55 -4.90
N ARG A 30 8.23 -15.31 -4.47
CA ARG A 30 7.64 -16.37 -5.29
C ARG A 30 6.94 -15.84 -6.54
N ALA A 31 6.26 -14.70 -6.45
CA ALA A 31 5.66 -14.06 -7.62
C ALA A 31 6.73 -13.67 -8.65
N LEU A 32 7.86 -13.10 -8.20
CA LEU A 32 9.00 -12.81 -9.06
C LEU A 32 9.58 -14.09 -9.70
N ASP A 33 9.82 -15.13 -8.91
CA ASP A 33 10.35 -16.41 -9.41
C ASP A 33 9.43 -17.07 -10.45
N LEU A 34 8.11 -16.80 -10.39
CA LEU A 34 7.10 -17.26 -11.33
C LEU A 34 6.94 -16.35 -12.57
N GLY A 35 7.70 -15.25 -12.64
CA GLY A 35 7.66 -14.31 -13.76
C GLY A 35 6.48 -13.32 -13.73
N CYS A 36 5.91 -13.04 -12.56
CA CYS A 36 4.94 -11.96 -12.42
C CYS A 36 5.63 -10.59 -12.55
N ASP A 37 4.95 -9.63 -13.18
CA ASP A 37 5.47 -8.27 -13.35
C ASP A 37 5.33 -7.41 -12.09
N GLY A 38 4.44 -7.80 -11.16
CA GLY A 38 4.12 -6.97 -10.02
C GLY A 38 3.30 -7.66 -8.95
N VAL A 39 3.12 -6.93 -7.85
CA VAL A 39 2.48 -7.38 -6.63
C VAL A 39 1.63 -6.28 -6.02
N VAL A 40 0.51 -6.68 -5.41
CA VAL A 40 -0.30 -5.80 -4.58
C VAL A 40 0.16 -5.91 -3.13
N SER A 41 0.53 -4.80 -2.49
CA SER A 41 1.01 -4.78 -1.10
C SER A 41 0.63 -3.49 -0.39
N SER A 42 0.52 -3.51 0.95
CA SER A 42 0.29 -2.27 1.69
C SER A 42 1.54 -1.38 1.64
N GLY A 43 1.34 -0.08 1.88
CA GLY A 43 2.45 0.89 1.90
C GLY A 43 3.45 0.63 3.02
N MET A 44 3.06 -0.12 4.06
CA MET A 44 3.95 -0.48 5.17
C MET A 44 5.00 -1.52 4.75
N GLU A 45 4.65 -2.46 3.86
CA GLU A 45 5.58 -3.51 3.43
C GLU A 45 6.38 -3.13 2.16
N ALA A 46 6.01 -2.05 1.47
CA ALA A 46 6.70 -1.60 0.25
C ALA A 46 8.21 -1.37 0.45
N PRO A 47 8.69 -0.75 1.55
CA PRO A 47 10.13 -0.53 1.76
C PRO A 47 10.94 -1.83 1.82
N ARG A 48 10.47 -2.82 2.59
CA ARG A 48 11.16 -4.12 2.70
C ARG A 48 11.13 -4.89 1.39
N LEU A 49 10.03 -4.78 0.62
CA LEU A 49 9.97 -5.37 -0.72
C LEU A 49 10.99 -4.73 -1.67
N ARG A 50 11.21 -3.42 -1.58
CA ARG A 50 12.24 -2.75 -2.37
C ARG A 50 13.65 -3.13 -1.98
N GLU A 51 13.96 -3.18 -0.69
CA GLU A 51 15.29 -3.62 -0.22
C GLU A 51 15.63 -5.04 -0.67
N SER A 52 14.64 -5.92 -0.77
CA SER A 52 14.86 -7.35 -1.03
C SER A 52 14.73 -7.76 -2.50
N LEU A 53 13.88 -7.07 -3.27
CA LEU A 53 13.54 -7.44 -4.65
C LEU A 53 13.92 -6.35 -5.67
N ASP A 54 14.51 -5.23 -5.22
CA ASP A 54 14.82 -4.06 -6.04
C ASP A 54 13.59 -3.58 -6.84
N ASN A 55 13.82 -3.07 -8.05
CA ASN A 55 12.80 -2.61 -9.00
C ASN A 55 12.31 -3.74 -9.93
N LYS A 56 12.43 -5.01 -9.51
CA LYS A 56 12.06 -6.18 -10.36
C LYS A 56 10.57 -6.47 -10.39
N LEU A 57 9.79 -5.90 -9.47
CA LEU A 57 8.34 -6.02 -9.42
C LEU A 57 7.73 -4.62 -9.34
N LEU A 58 6.62 -4.42 -10.05
CA LEU A 58 5.72 -3.32 -9.77
C LEU A 58 5.06 -3.51 -8.40
N ILE A 59 5.01 -2.47 -7.57
CA ILE A 59 4.33 -2.46 -6.27
C ILE A 59 3.11 -1.55 -6.38
N VAL A 60 1.93 -2.17 -6.33
CA VAL A 60 0.64 -1.47 -6.36
C VAL A 60 0.07 -1.44 -4.95
N THR A 61 -0.14 -0.24 -4.41
CA THR A 61 -0.54 -0.03 -3.02
C THR A 61 -1.96 0.51 -2.88
N PRO A 62 -2.92 -0.32 -2.45
CA PRO A 62 -4.26 0.13 -2.09
C PRO A 62 -4.32 0.64 -0.65
N GLY A 63 -5.47 1.22 -0.29
CA GLY A 63 -5.72 1.68 1.09
C GLY A 63 -5.23 3.10 1.35
N ILE A 64 -4.97 3.86 0.29
CA ILE A 64 -4.42 5.22 0.36
C ILE A 64 -5.49 6.20 0.86
N ARG A 65 -5.08 7.16 1.68
CA ARG A 65 -5.91 8.29 2.13
C ARG A 65 -5.17 9.60 1.85
N PRO A 66 -5.83 10.60 1.25
CA PRO A 66 -5.26 11.93 1.10
C PRO A 66 -5.15 12.62 2.45
N GLY A 67 -4.13 13.47 2.61
CA GLY A 67 -4.01 14.42 3.70
C GLY A 67 -3.26 13.94 4.95
N ALA A 68 -2.88 14.90 5.80
CA ALA A 68 -2.08 14.71 7.01
C ALA A 68 -2.88 14.20 8.24
N ASN A 69 -4.21 14.16 8.18
CA ASN A 69 -5.08 13.82 9.30
C ASN A 69 -5.67 12.41 9.17
N ILE A 70 -4.80 11.40 9.12
CA ILE A 70 -5.20 9.99 9.11
C ILE A 70 -6.07 9.65 10.34
N ASP A 71 -5.88 10.36 11.45
CA ASP A 71 -6.55 10.11 12.73
C ASP A 71 -8.00 10.61 12.83
N THR A 72 -8.46 11.51 11.95
CA THR A 72 -9.82 12.12 12.06
C THR A 72 -10.81 11.58 11.02
N MET A 73 -10.36 10.76 10.07
CA MET A 73 -11.25 10.16 9.07
C MET A 73 -11.81 8.83 9.58
N GLN A 74 -13.13 8.67 9.57
CA GLN A 74 -13.82 7.46 10.01
C GLN A 74 -13.12 6.19 9.49
N ALA A 75 -12.60 5.41 10.44
CA ALA A 75 -11.99 4.12 10.21
C ALA A 75 -13.02 3.18 9.56
N ASP A 76 -12.78 2.85 8.30
CA ASP A 76 -13.44 1.75 7.62
C ASP A 76 -12.73 0.42 7.90
N ASP A 77 -13.20 -0.68 7.31
CA ASP A 77 -12.60 -2.02 7.19
C ASP A 77 -11.09 -2.08 6.82
N GLN A 78 -10.46 -0.96 6.47
CA GLN A 78 -9.02 -0.88 6.14
C GLN A 78 -8.18 -0.62 7.39
N LYS A 79 -7.46 -1.65 7.85
CA LYS A 79 -6.60 -1.61 9.06
C LYS A 79 -5.20 -1.00 8.84
N ARG A 80 -4.72 -0.91 7.59
CA ARG A 80 -3.37 -0.44 7.23
C ARG A 80 -3.43 0.70 6.21
N ILE A 81 -3.52 1.93 6.70
CA ILE A 81 -3.70 3.15 5.89
C ILE A 81 -2.39 3.95 5.86
N VAL A 82 -2.07 4.53 4.70
CA VAL A 82 -0.92 5.43 4.47
C VAL A 82 -1.33 6.56 3.50
N THR A 83 -0.60 7.68 3.50
CA THR A 83 -0.77 8.73 2.49
C THR A 83 -0.15 8.35 1.15
N ALA A 84 -0.50 9.05 0.07
CA ALA A 84 0.11 8.79 -1.23
C ALA A 84 1.61 9.11 -1.18
N LYS A 85 1.98 10.22 -0.52
CA LYS A 85 3.37 10.57 -0.28
C LYS A 85 4.16 9.45 0.42
N GLN A 86 3.63 8.93 1.52
CA GLN A 86 4.28 7.86 2.27
C GLN A 86 4.45 6.57 1.46
N ALA A 87 3.42 6.20 0.68
CA ALA A 87 3.47 5.01 -0.16
C ALA A 87 4.54 5.13 -1.26
N ILE A 88 4.56 6.24 -1.99
CA ILE A 88 5.53 6.48 -3.07
C ILE A 88 6.96 6.62 -2.52
N SER A 89 7.16 7.39 -1.44
CA SER A 89 8.47 7.48 -0.78
C SER A 89 8.93 6.13 -0.21
N GLY A 90 8.00 5.24 0.15
CA GLY A 90 8.27 3.87 0.56
C GLY A 90 8.52 2.89 -0.60
N GLY A 91 8.47 3.35 -1.85
CA GLY A 91 8.80 2.57 -3.03
C GLY A 91 7.62 1.91 -3.75
N ALA A 92 6.38 2.32 -3.48
CA ALA A 92 5.25 1.97 -4.34
C ALA A 92 5.39 2.64 -5.72
N ASP A 93 5.07 1.92 -6.79
CA ASP A 93 5.00 2.52 -8.14
C ASP A 93 3.62 3.11 -8.42
N HIS A 94 2.58 2.52 -7.83
CA HIS A 94 1.20 2.93 -8.03
C HIS A 94 0.43 2.95 -6.72
N VAL A 95 -0.43 3.95 -6.59
CA VAL A 95 -1.37 4.11 -5.48
C VAL A 95 -2.79 3.85 -5.96
N VAL A 96 -3.57 3.08 -5.20
CA VAL A 96 -4.98 2.81 -5.50
C VAL A 96 -5.86 3.51 -4.48
N VAL A 97 -6.58 4.52 -4.97
CA VAL A 97 -7.50 5.34 -4.18
C VAL A 97 -8.92 5.10 -4.68
N GLY A 98 -9.81 4.67 -3.80
CA GLY A 98 -11.21 4.42 -4.12
C GLY A 98 -12.12 5.48 -3.52
N ARG A 99 -12.69 5.16 -2.36
CA ARG A 99 -13.71 5.97 -1.68
C ARG A 99 -13.33 7.42 -1.38
N PRO A 100 -12.06 7.76 -1.06
CA PRO A 100 -11.69 9.16 -0.91
C PRO A 100 -11.98 10.00 -2.15
N ILE A 101 -11.82 9.44 -3.36
CA ILE A 101 -12.19 10.14 -4.61
C ILE A 101 -13.68 9.98 -4.87
N SER A 102 -14.20 8.75 -4.83
CA SER A 102 -15.57 8.46 -5.30
C SER A 102 -16.68 9.01 -4.40
N LYS A 103 -16.38 9.36 -3.15
CA LYS A 103 -17.34 9.91 -2.17
C LYS A 103 -17.04 11.37 -1.81
N ALA A 104 -16.05 11.99 -2.43
CA ALA A 104 -15.74 13.39 -2.20
C ALA A 104 -16.85 14.31 -2.72
N GLU A 105 -17.07 15.43 -2.03
CA GLU A 105 -17.90 16.51 -2.55
C GLU A 105 -17.27 17.14 -3.80
N ASP A 106 -15.93 17.21 -3.84
CA ASP A 106 -15.15 17.63 -5.00
C ASP A 106 -14.05 16.58 -5.31
N PRO A 107 -14.33 15.60 -6.20
CA PRO A 107 -13.36 14.58 -6.59
C PRO A 107 -12.12 15.16 -7.29
N LEU A 108 -12.23 16.29 -7.98
CA LEU A 108 -11.11 16.90 -8.69
C LEU A 108 -10.13 17.53 -7.69
N ALA A 109 -10.64 18.18 -6.65
CA ALA A 109 -9.81 18.71 -5.57
C ALA A 109 -9.01 17.59 -4.88
N VAL A 110 -9.63 16.44 -4.60
CA VAL A 110 -8.95 15.30 -3.99
C VAL A 110 -7.87 14.71 -4.91
N VAL A 111 -8.14 14.61 -6.22
CA VAL A 111 -7.15 14.15 -7.19
C VAL A 111 -5.96 15.11 -7.28
N ALA A 112 -6.22 16.42 -7.27
CA ALA A 112 -5.15 17.43 -7.27
C ALA A 112 -4.27 17.32 -6.01
N GLU A 113 -4.87 17.16 -4.83
CA GLU A 113 -4.13 16.95 -3.57
C GLU A 113 -3.26 15.68 -3.63
N LEU A 114 -3.79 14.58 -4.16
CA LEU A 114 -3.02 13.34 -4.34
C LEU A 114 -1.86 13.51 -5.33
N GLN A 115 -2.05 14.29 -6.40
CA GLN A 115 -0.97 14.59 -7.35
C GLN A 115 0.14 15.41 -6.68
N ASP A 116 -0.22 16.42 -5.89
CA ASP A 116 0.76 17.23 -5.13
C ASP A 116 1.54 16.37 -4.12
N GLU A 117 0.86 15.43 -3.44
CA GLU A 117 1.53 14.46 -2.55
C GLU A 117 2.53 13.57 -3.28
N ILE A 118 2.17 13.10 -4.48
CA ILE A 118 3.02 12.23 -5.31
C ILE A 118 4.23 13.01 -5.84
N LEU A 119 4.02 14.22 -6.38
CA LEU A 119 5.11 15.10 -6.85
C LEU A 119 6.11 15.42 -5.73
N THR A 120 5.59 15.76 -4.55
CA THR A 120 6.42 15.99 -3.36
C THR A 120 7.23 14.75 -2.97
N ALA A 121 6.72 13.54 -3.23
CA ALA A 121 7.43 12.29 -2.93
C ALA A 121 8.51 11.96 -3.97
N THR A 122 8.31 12.31 -5.25
CA THR A 122 9.27 12.09 -6.34
C THR A 122 10.34 13.19 -6.42
N GLY A 123 10.14 14.31 -5.74
CA GLY A 123 11.06 15.46 -5.76
C GLY A 123 10.92 16.33 -7.01
N GLU A 124 9.76 16.24 -7.67
CA GLU A 124 9.34 17.05 -8.82
C GLU A 124 8.45 18.22 -8.36
#